data_AF-A0A3L7Q6V2-F1
#
_entry.id   AF-A0A3L7Q6V2-F1
#
_cell.length_a   1.000
_cell.length_b   1.000
_cell.length_c   1.000
_cell.angle_alpha   90.00
_cell.angle_beta   90.00
_cell.angle_gamma   90.00
#
_symmetry.space_group_name_H-M   'P 1'
#
loop_
_entity.id
_entity.type
_entity.pdbx_description
1 polymer ?
#
loop_
_entity_poly.entity_id
_entity_poly.type
_entity_poly.pdbx_seq_one_letter_code
_entity_poly.pdbx_strand_id
1 'polypeptide(L)'
;MRYSDPGWYDNSKCPLQPWQNAKITSAKQKLTISGKTVTPGRVVAELEFGFWTDFFSNKHSSTGLAPYLAKHAFASAPSAEKNIKQLGARWKAVRDLRNRVFHHERIIHWHDLDGNDLDIQHLRLLEVTLWLSPELHQLALLADRFPSVWQQGSTPWTAKVDQNWS
;
A
#
# COMPACT_ATOMS: atom_id res chain seq x y z
N MET A 1 17.72 -15.89 12.17
CA MET A 1 17.17 -14.54 12.43
C MET A 1 15.75 -14.73 12.91
N ARG A 2 15.43 -14.43 14.18
CA ARG A 2 14.06 -14.61 14.70
C ARG A 2 13.32 -13.29 14.48
N TYR A 3 12.58 -13.19 13.38
CA TYR A 3 11.73 -12.03 13.03
C TYR A 3 10.44 -11.94 13.86
N SER A 4 10.38 -12.63 15.00
CA SER A 4 9.25 -12.70 15.92
C SER A 4 9.38 -11.73 17.11
N ASP A 5 10.35 -10.82 17.06
CA ASP A 5 10.51 -9.78 18.08
C ASP A 5 9.43 -8.70 17.87
N PRO A 6 8.49 -8.50 18.81
CA PRO A 6 7.48 -7.47 18.66
C PRO A 6 8.09 -6.06 18.51
N GLY A 7 9.27 -5.81 19.10
CA GLY A 7 10.04 -4.57 18.99
C GLY A 7 11.07 -4.58 17.86
N TRP A 8 10.83 -5.34 16.78
CA TRP A 8 11.78 -5.55 15.66
C TRP A 8 12.43 -4.27 15.12
N TYR A 9 11.73 -3.13 15.17
CA TYR A 9 12.19 -1.84 14.65
C TYR A 9 13.31 -1.20 15.49
N ASP A 10 13.52 -1.64 16.74
CA ASP A 10 14.64 -1.21 17.59
C ASP A 10 15.85 -2.17 17.48
N ASN A 11 15.73 -3.24 16.69
CA ASN A 11 16.78 -4.25 16.54
C ASN A 11 17.83 -3.81 15.52
N SER A 12 19.10 -3.75 15.93
CA SER A 12 20.22 -3.38 15.05
C SER A 12 20.42 -4.31 13.84
N LYS A 13 19.86 -5.53 13.88
CA LYS A 13 19.85 -6.48 12.75
C LYS A 13 18.78 -6.15 11.70
N CYS A 14 17.87 -5.22 11.98
CA CYS A 14 16.88 -4.71 11.03
C CYS A 14 17.27 -3.26 10.66
N PRO A 15 18.23 -3.06 9.75
CA PRO A 15 18.69 -1.71 9.42
C PRO A 15 17.56 -0.91 8.76
N LEU A 16 17.08 0.09 9.50
CA LEU A 16 16.11 1.06 9.02
C LEU A 16 16.81 2.28 8.39
N GLN A 17 16.18 2.84 7.36
CA GLN A 17 16.65 4.09 6.78
C GLN A 17 16.43 5.26 7.77
N PRO A 18 17.19 6.37 7.66
CA PRO A 18 17.05 7.51 8.57
C PRO A 18 15.61 8.05 8.68
N TRP A 19 14.89 8.09 7.56
CA TRP A 19 13.51 8.56 7.54
C TRP A 19 12.53 7.57 8.21
N GLN A 20 12.76 6.25 8.10
CA GLN A 20 11.98 5.23 8.81
C GLN A 20 12.20 5.34 10.32
N ASN A 21 13.45 5.52 10.76
CA ASN A 21 13.77 5.79 12.16
C ASN A 21 13.06 7.05 12.67
N ALA A 22 13.03 8.13 11.88
CA ALA A 22 12.30 9.34 12.23
C ALA A 22 10.79 9.10 12.39
N LYS A 23 10.19 8.23 11.55
CA LYS A 23 8.77 7.85 11.65
C LYS A 23 8.49 7.01 12.91
N ILE A 24 9.37 6.09 13.27
CA ILE A 24 9.28 5.32 14.54
C ILE A 24 9.36 6.26 15.74
N THR A 25 10.34 7.17 15.76
CA THR A 25 10.48 8.18 16.82
C THR A 25 9.23 9.05 16.93
N SER A 26 8.71 9.53 15.80
CA SER A 26 7.48 10.34 15.76
C SER A 26 6.26 9.57 16.27
N ALA A 27 6.12 8.29 15.91
CA ALA A 27 5.05 7.43 16.41
C ALA A 27 5.12 7.25 17.94
N LYS A 28 6.32 6.95 18.48
CA LYS A 28 6.55 6.87 19.93
C LYS A 28 6.19 8.19 20.63
N GLN A 29 6.61 9.33 20.08
CA GLN A 29 6.30 10.65 20.62
C GLN A 29 4.80 10.95 20.64
N LYS A 30 4.08 10.67 19.54
CA LYS A 30 2.63 10.88 19.46
C LYS A 30 1.87 10.07 20.52
N LEU A 31 2.27 8.82 20.74
CA LEU A 31 1.66 7.97 21.77
C LEU A 31 1.88 8.56 23.17
N THR A 32 3.12 8.97 23.48
CA THR A 32 3.46 9.61 24.76
C THR A 32 2.66 10.89 24.99
N ILE A 33 2.59 11.79 23.99
CA ILE A 33 1.84 13.06 24.08
C ILE A 33 0.34 12.78 24.28
N SER A 34 -0.19 11.71 23.67
CA SER A 34 -1.59 11.30 23.82
C SER A 34 -1.87 10.53 25.13
N GLY A 35 -0.90 10.44 26.05
CA GLY A 35 -1.03 9.70 27.31
C GLY A 35 -1.14 8.18 27.14
N LYS A 36 -0.83 7.64 25.97
CA LYS A 36 -0.91 6.20 25.68
C LYS A 36 0.42 5.53 26.01
N THR A 37 0.37 4.40 26.71
CA THR A 37 1.53 3.51 26.87
C THR A 37 2.12 3.16 25.50
N VAL A 38 3.41 3.35 25.34
CA VAL A 38 4.15 2.98 24.13
C VAL A 38 4.36 1.48 24.14
N THR A 39 3.63 0.77 23.29
CA THR A 39 3.79 -0.67 23.06
C THR A 39 4.14 -0.93 21.61
N PRO A 40 4.82 -2.04 21.26
CA PRO A 40 5.20 -2.27 19.87
C PRO A 40 4.03 -2.36 18.91
N GLY A 41 2.92 -2.98 19.31
CA GLY A 41 1.70 -3.01 18.51
C GLY A 41 1.11 -1.62 18.26
N ARG A 42 1.18 -0.71 19.24
CA ARG A 42 0.73 0.69 19.07
C ARG A 42 1.66 1.47 18.17
N VAL A 43 2.98 1.27 18.29
CA VAL A 43 3.94 1.91 17.38
C VAL A 43 3.66 1.48 15.95
N VAL A 44 3.52 0.17 15.70
CA VAL A 44 3.20 -0.40 14.38
C VAL A 44 1.89 0.18 13.82
N ALA A 45 0.86 0.34 14.65
CA ALA A 45 -0.43 0.90 14.25
C ALA A 45 -0.38 2.40 13.89
N GLU A 46 0.57 3.16 14.43
CA GLU A 46 0.76 4.58 14.13
C GLU A 46 1.57 4.83 12.84
N LEU A 47 2.16 3.79 12.24
CA LEU A 47 2.97 3.91 11.04
C LEU A 47 2.10 4.03 9.79
N GLU A 48 2.43 5.02 8.97
CA GLU A 48 1.74 5.25 7.70
C GLU A 48 2.10 4.21 6.64
N PHE A 49 1.22 4.03 5.66
CA PHE A 49 1.43 3.06 4.58
C PHE A 49 2.78 3.24 3.85
N GLY A 50 3.24 4.48 3.70
CA GLY A 50 4.55 4.80 3.13
C GLY A 50 5.72 4.10 3.82
N PHE A 51 5.66 3.94 5.15
CA PHE A 51 6.66 3.23 5.96
C PHE A 51 6.90 1.81 5.45
N TRP A 52 5.82 1.09 5.14
CA TRP A 52 5.86 -0.30 4.70
C TRP A 52 6.33 -0.42 3.24
N THR A 53 5.85 0.46 2.36
CA THR A 53 6.21 0.40 0.93
C THR A 53 7.69 0.67 0.67
N ASP A 54 8.36 1.44 1.52
CA ASP A 54 9.76 1.81 1.32
C ASP A 54 10.73 0.64 1.54
N PHE A 55 10.34 -0.40 2.28
CA PHE A 55 11.13 -1.63 2.38
C PHE A 55 11.40 -2.30 1.03
N PHE A 56 10.61 -1.98 0.01
CA PHE A 56 10.78 -2.47 -1.36
C PHE A 56 11.46 -1.45 -2.28
N SER A 57 11.98 -0.35 -1.72
CA SER A 57 12.78 0.62 -2.48
C SER A 57 14.20 0.11 -2.72
N ASN A 58 14.88 0.69 -3.71
CA ASN A 58 16.29 0.40 -3.97
C ASN A 58 17.21 0.72 -2.77
N LYS A 59 16.77 1.55 -1.82
CA LYS A 59 17.55 1.84 -0.60
C LYS A 59 17.66 0.62 0.32
N HIS A 60 16.71 -0.30 0.21
CA HIS A 60 16.68 -1.56 0.95
C HIS A 60 17.12 -2.75 0.11
N SER A 61 17.39 -2.61 -1.18
CA SER A 61 17.83 -3.74 -2.00
C SER A 61 19.21 -4.27 -1.60
N SER A 62 20.04 -3.42 -0.98
CA SER A 62 21.33 -3.82 -0.39
C SER A 62 21.19 -4.40 1.02
N THR A 63 20.02 -4.29 1.65
CA THR A 63 19.76 -4.93 2.94
C THR A 63 19.18 -6.32 2.69
N GLY A 64 19.60 -7.32 3.47
CA GLY A 64 19.03 -8.67 3.39
C GLY A 64 17.53 -8.73 3.76
N LEU A 65 16.96 -7.61 4.21
CA LEU A 65 15.58 -7.47 4.65
C LEU A 65 14.60 -7.43 3.47
N ALA A 66 14.90 -6.69 2.39
CA ALA A 66 13.98 -6.61 1.26
C ALA A 66 13.78 -7.98 0.58
N PRO A 67 14.84 -8.76 0.26
CA PRO A 67 14.67 -10.12 -0.27
C PRO A 67 13.92 -11.05 0.68
N TYR A 68 14.15 -10.92 1.99
CA TYR A 68 13.42 -11.68 3.00
C TYR A 68 11.92 -11.35 2.96
N LEU A 69 11.55 -10.07 2.99
CA LEU A 69 10.15 -9.63 2.91
C LEU A 69 9.50 -10.04 1.58
N ALA A 70 10.20 -9.89 0.45
CA ALA A 70 9.70 -10.33 -0.85
C ALA A 70 9.37 -11.83 -0.88
N LYS A 71 10.23 -12.66 -0.26
CA LYS A 71 10.04 -14.10 -0.18
C LYS A 71 8.87 -14.49 0.73
N HIS A 72 8.77 -13.86 1.90
CA HIS A 72 7.88 -14.29 2.97
C HIS A 72 6.53 -13.57 2.99
N ALA A 73 6.50 -12.27 2.70
CA ALA A 73 5.25 -11.50 2.66
C ALA A 73 4.48 -11.69 1.35
N PHE A 74 5.16 -12.03 0.25
CA PHE A 74 4.54 -12.26 -1.06
C PHE A 74 4.70 -13.72 -1.50
N ALA A 75 4.38 -14.65 -0.60
CA ALA A 75 4.57 -16.07 -0.84
C ALA A 75 3.84 -16.53 -2.12
N SER A 76 2.65 -15.98 -2.38
CA SER A 76 1.80 -16.30 -3.53
C SER A 76 2.17 -15.56 -4.82
N ALA A 77 3.16 -14.66 -4.82
CA ALA A 77 3.65 -14.03 -6.05
C ALA A 77 4.41 -15.03 -6.93
N PRO A 78 4.35 -14.91 -8.27
CA PRO A 78 5.26 -15.60 -9.18
C PRO A 78 6.72 -15.24 -8.86
N SER A 79 7.65 -16.18 -9.04
CA SER A 79 9.08 -15.95 -8.73
C SER A 79 9.67 -14.76 -9.47
N ALA A 80 9.27 -14.54 -10.73
CA ALA A 80 9.68 -13.38 -11.51
C ALA A 80 9.31 -12.07 -10.82
N GLU A 81 8.12 -12.02 -10.21
CA GLU A 81 7.52 -10.83 -9.60
C GLU A 81 8.05 -10.52 -8.19
N LYS A 82 8.81 -11.44 -7.58
CA LYS A 82 9.46 -11.22 -6.28
C LYS A 82 10.74 -10.39 -6.38
N ASN A 83 11.06 -9.88 -7.57
CA ASN A 83 12.15 -8.95 -7.74
C ASN A 83 11.87 -7.64 -7.00
N ILE A 84 12.82 -7.18 -6.16
CA ILE A 84 12.64 -5.98 -5.32
C ILE A 84 12.34 -4.73 -6.14
N LYS A 85 12.99 -4.56 -7.30
CA LYS A 85 12.75 -3.41 -8.17
C LYS A 85 11.32 -3.42 -8.72
N GLN A 86 10.80 -4.58 -9.10
CA GLN A 86 9.43 -4.73 -9.59
C GLN A 86 8.40 -4.53 -8.48
N LEU A 87 8.61 -5.14 -7.31
CA LEU A 87 7.77 -4.89 -6.12
C LEU A 87 7.78 -3.42 -5.73
N GLY A 88 8.94 -2.77 -5.72
CA GLY A 88 9.09 -1.34 -5.44
C GLY A 88 8.33 -0.47 -6.43
N ALA A 89 8.42 -0.77 -7.73
CA ALA A 89 7.67 -0.07 -8.77
C ALA A 89 6.15 -0.21 -8.58
N ARG A 90 5.67 -1.42 -8.28
CA ARG A 90 4.26 -1.67 -7.98
C ARG A 90 3.79 -0.92 -6.73
N TRP A 91 4.53 -1.03 -5.63
CA TRP A 91 4.17 -0.32 -4.40
C TRP A 91 4.18 1.20 -4.55
N LYS A 92 5.10 1.72 -5.37
CA LYS A 92 5.10 3.13 -5.74
C LYS A 92 3.81 3.51 -6.48
N ALA A 93 3.39 2.73 -7.47
CA ALA A 93 2.15 2.99 -8.21
C ALA A 93 0.91 2.96 -7.28
N VAL A 94 0.81 1.95 -6.40
CA VAL A 94 -0.27 1.84 -5.41
C VAL A 94 -0.29 3.05 -4.47
N ARG A 95 0.87 3.43 -3.92
CA ARG A 95 0.99 4.59 -3.02
C ARG A 95 0.61 5.89 -3.73
N ASP A 96 1.05 6.09 -4.96
CA ASP A 96 0.77 7.29 -5.74
C ASP A 96 -0.74 7.38 -6.07
N LEU A 97 -1.38 6.29 -6.52
CA LEU A 97 -2.83 6.24 -6.73
C LEU A 97 -3.61 6.53 -5.44
N ARG A 98 -3.26 5.86 -4.34
CA ARG A 98 -3.87 6.10 -3.03
C ARG A 98 -3.76 7.57 -2.64
N ASN A 99 -2.58 8.18 -2.77
CA ASN A 99 -2.39 9.57 -2.40
C ASN A 99 -3.29 10.51 -3.22
N ARG A 100 -3.39 10.31 -4.54
CA ARG A 100 -4.30 11.10 -5.39
C ARG A 100 -5.76 11.00 -4.96
N VAL A 101 -6.24 9.79 -4.68
CA VAL A 101 -7.60 9.56 -4.17
C VAL A 101 -7.83 10.29 -2.84
N PHE A 102 -6.87 10.21 -1.90
CA PHE A 102 -6.94 10.90 -0.61
C PHE A 102 -6.84 12.43 -0.72
N HIS A 103 -6.17 12.95 -1.74
CA HIS A 103 -6.13 14.37 -2.05
C HIS A 103 -7.34 14.85 -2.88
N HIS A 104 -8.34 13.99 -3.09
CA HIS A 104 -9.52 14.26 -3.91
C HIS A 104 -9.16 14.71 -5.34
N GLU A 105 -8.03 14.25 -5.87
CA GLU A 105 -7.67 14.50 -7.26
C GLU A 105 -8.55 13.67 -8.19
N ARG A 106 -8.89 14.23 -9.36
CA ARG A 106 -9.64 13.51 -10.40
C ARG A 106 -8.75 12.41 -10.97
N ILE A 107 -9.22 11.16 -10.98
CA ILE A 107 -8.52 10.01 -11.58
C ILE A 107 -9.32 9.32 -12.71
N ILE A 108 -10.57 9.74 -12.93
CA ILE A 108 -11.49 9.16 -13.92
C ILE A 108 -11.07 9.40 -15.37
N HIS A 109 -10.12 10.29 -15.61
CA HIS A 109 -9.61 10.62 -16.95
C HIS A 109 -8.41 9.76 -17.35
N TRP A 110 -8.02 8.79 -16.52
CA TRP A 110 -6.94 7.86 -16.81
C TRP A 110 -7.45 6.76 -17.74
N HIS A 111 -7.95 7.17 -18.88
CA HIS A 111 -8.16 6.36 -20.07
C HIS A 111 -7.06 6.75 -21.05
N ASP A 112 -6.33 5.76 -21.58
CA ASP A 112 -5.37 5.90 -22.67
C ASP A 112 -4.06 6.62 -22.30
N LEU A 113 -3.62 6.53 -21.03
CA LEU A 113 -2.34 7.11 -20.61
C LEU A 113 -1.25 6.03 -20.53
N ASP A 114 -0.64 5.62 -21.65
CA ASP A 114 0.61 4.83 -21.70
C ASP A 114 0.77 3.76 -20.58
N GLY A 115 -0.26 2.93 -20.34
CA GLY A 115 -0.23 1.87 -19.32
C GLY A 115 -0.55 2.30 -17.87
N ASN A 116 -1.16 3.48 -17.69
CA ASN A 116 -1.75 3.99 -16.45
C ASN A 116 -3.28 3.93 -16.41
N ASP A 117 -3.88 3.15 -17.30
CA ASP A 117 -5.33 3.00 -17.34
C ASP A 117 -5.87 2.52 -16.00
N LEU A 118 -6.96 3.15 -15.54
CA LEU A 118 -7.42 2.97 -14.17
C LEU A 118 -7.89 1.53 -13.90
N ASP A 119 -8.41 0.85 -14.92
CA ASP A 119 -8.73 -0.58 -14.90
C ASP A 119 -7.48 -1.46 -14.75
N ILE A 120 -6.40 -1.15 -15.45
CA ILE A 120 -5.11 -1.82 -15.28
C ILE A 120 -4.55 -1.59 -13.88
N GLN A 121 -4.66 -0.38 -13.33
CA GLN A 121 -4.25 -0.11 -11.94
C GLN A 121 -5.10 -0.87 -10.93
N HIS A 122 -6.41 -0.98 -11.17
CA HIS A 122 -7.32 -1.79 -10.37
C HIS A 122 -6.94 -3.28 -10.38
N LEU A 123 -6.67 -3.86 -11.55
CA LEU A 123 -6.21 -5.24 -11.66
C LEU A 123 -4.88 -5.46 -10.92
N ARG A 124 -3.93 -4.53 -11.04
CA ARG A 124 -2.65 -4.58 -10.31
C ARG A 124 -2.82 -4.54 -8.80
N LEU A 125 -3.80 -3.79 -8.28
CA LEU A 125 -4.12 -3.78 -6.84
C LEU A 125 -4.63 -5.14 -6.36
N LEU A 126 -5.51 -5.75 -7.15
CA LEU A 126 -6.04 -7.09 -6.87
C LEU A 126 -4.93 -8.15 -6.90
N GLU A 127 -4.01 -8.09 -7.87
CA GLU A 127 -2.84 -8.98 -7.94
C GLU A 127 -1.92 -8.86 -6.72
N VAL A 128 -1.56 -7.63 -6.33
CA VAL A 128 -0.68 -7.42 -5.16
C VAL A 128 -1.35 -7.94 -3.88
N THR A 129 -2.67 -7.78 -3.77
CA THR A 129 -3.44 -8.30 -2.63
C THR A 129 -3.43 -9.83 -2.62
N LEU A 130 -3.61 -10.47 -3.78
CA LEU A 130 -3.51 -11.93 -3.93
C LEU A 130 -2.14 -12.45 -3.52
N TRP A 131 -1.08 -11.75 -3.90
CA TRP A 131 0.28 -12.13 -3.54
C TRP A 131 0.55 -12.04 -2.06
N LEU A 132 -0.06 -11.07 -1.39
CA LEU A 132 0.04 -10.87 0.04
C LEU A 132 -0.76 -11.95 0.80
N SER A 133 -2.01 -12.18 0.42
CA SER A 133 -2.89 -13.21 0.99
C SER A 133 -4.07 -13.49 0.06
N PRO A 134 -4.30 -14.76 -0.32
CA PRO A 134 -5.50 -15.16 -1.05
C PRO A 134 -6.80 -14.79 -0.34
N GLU A 135 -6.83 -14.86 0.99
CA GLU A 135 -7.99 -14.53 1.81
C GLU A 135 -8.32 -13.03 1.75
N LEU A 136 -7.30 -12.17 1.83
CA LEU A 136 -7.48 -10.72 1.65
C LEU A 136 -7.96 -10.38 0.24
N HIS A 137 -7.49 -11.11 -0.78
CA HIS A 137 -7.93 -10.91 -2.15
C HIS A 137 -9.40 -11.28 -2.33
N GLN A 138 -9.86 -12.40 -1.76
CA GLN A 138 -11.26 -12.77 -1.77
C GLN A 138 -12.14 -11.71 -1.09
N LEU A 139 -11.70 -11.20 0.07
CA LEU A 139 -12.40 -10.11 0.75
C LEU A 139 -12.44 -8.83 -0.11
N ALA A 140 -11.34 -8.49 -0.79
CA ALA A 140 -11.29 -7.34 -1.68
C ALA A 140 -12.31 -7.47 -2.81
N LEU A 141 -12.41 -8.63 -3.46
CA LEU A 141 -13.39 -8.89 -4.53
C LEU A 141 -14.84 -8.75 -4.05
N LEU A 142 -15.14 -9.17 -2.82
CA LEU A 142 -16.50 -9.04 -2.26
C LEU A 142 -16.90 -7.57 -2.01
N ALA A 143 -15.94 -6.72 -1.67
CA ALA A 143 -16.16 -5.30 -1.45
C ALA A 143 -16.02 -4.46 -2.73
N ASP A 144 -15.56 -5.07 -3.82
CA ASP A 144 -15.15 -4.37 -5.02
C ASP A 144 -16.34 -3.98 -5.90
N ARG A 145 -16.62 -2.68 -5.94
CA ARG A 145 -17.63 -2.10 -6.84
C ARG A 145 -17.01 -1.44 -8.06
N PHE A 146 -15.69 -1.39 -8.16
CA PHE A 146 -14.99 -0.65 -9.21
C PHE A 146 -15.43 -1.08 -10.61
N PRO A 147 -15.50 -2.38 -10.99
CA PRO A 147 -15.89 -2.77 -12.35
C PRO A 147 -17.27 -2.24 -12.74
N SER A 148 -18.24 -2.34 -11.84
CA SER A 148 -19.61 -1.88 -12.08
C SER A 148 -19.72 -0.35 -12.21
N VAL A 149 -19.00 0.39 -11.37
CA VAL A 149 -19.01 1.87 -11.38
C VAL A 149 -18.24 2.39 -12.59
N TRP A 150 -17.11 1.77 -12.91
CA TRP A 150 -16.27 2.14 -14.04
C TRP A 150 -16.98 1.94 -15.37
N GLN A 151 -17.64 0.79 -15.55
CA GLN A 151 -18.42 0.50 -16.74
C GLN A 151 -19.59 1.48 -16.95
N GLN A 152 -20.25 1.91 -15.87
CA GLN A 152 -21.38 2.85 -15.95
C GLN A 152 -20.94 4.29 -16.31
N GLY A 153 -19.67 4.64 -16.07
CA GLY A 153 -19.14 5.97 -16.33
C GLY A 153 -19.87 7.07 -15.52
N SER A 154 -19.90 8.29 -16.08
CA SER A 154 -20.58 9.43 -15.45
C SER A 154 -22.09 9.47 -15.67
N THR A 155 -22.64 8.61 -16.53
CA THR A 155 -24.05 8.64 -16.95
C THR A 155 -25.04 8.63 -15.78
N PRO A 156 -24.91 7.77 -14.75
CA PRO A 156 -25.84 7.76 -13.61
C PRO A 156 -25.78 9.04 -12.76
N TRP A 157 -24.65 9.75 -12.80
CA TRP A 157 -24.45 11.00 -12.06
C TRP A 157 -25.06 12.19 -12.80
N THR A 158 -24.84 12.28 -14.12
CA THR A 158 -25.43 13.32 -14.96
C THR A 158 -26.96 13.26 -14.91
N ALA A 159 -27.54 12.06 -15.05
CA ALA A 159 -28.99 11.86 -14.98
C ALA A 159 -29.61 12.30 -13.63
N LYS A 160 -28.87 12.12 -12.51
CA LYS A 160 -29.31 12.59 -11.18
C LYS A 160 -29.24 14.10 -11.02
N VAL A 161 -28.28 14.75 -11.67
CA VAL A 161 -28.19 16.22 -11.65
C VAL A 161 -29.35 16.80 -12.44
N ASP A 162 -29.64 16.25 -13.62
CA ASP A 162 -30.73 16.72 -14.49
C ASP A 162 -32.11 16.57 -13.83
N GLN A 163 -32.35 15.49 -13.07
CA GLN A 163 -33.62 15.24 -12.36
C GLN A 163 -33.83 16.10 -11.11
N ASN A 164 -32.77 16.62 -10.48
CA ASN A 164 -32.89 17.40 -9.23
C ASN A 164 -32.83 18.92 -9.45
N TRP A 165 -32.56 19.36 -10.69
CA TRP A 165 -32.44 20.77 -11.07
C TRP A 165 -33.40 21.18 -12.20
N SER A 166 -34.45 20.38 -12.45
CA SER A 166 -35.61 20.73 -13.29
C SER A 166 -36.84 21.00 -12.42
#